data_AF-A0A387H7X2-F1
#
_entry.id   AF-A0A387H7X2-F1
#
_cell.length_a   1.000
_cell.length_b   1.000
_cell.length_c   1.000
_cell.angle_alpha   90.00
_cell.angle_beta   90.00
_cell.angle_gamma   90.00
#
_symmetry.space_group_name_H-M   'P 1'
#
loop_
_entity.id
_entity.type
_entity.pdbx_description
1 polymer ?
#
loop_
_entity_poly.entity_id
_entity_poly.type
_entity_poly.pdbx_seq_one_letter_code
_entity_poly.pdbx_strand_id
1 'polypeptide(L)'
;MAGRGFDARISTEHDAPLTDSACVYCGNCIEVCPTGALSFTSEFTMRAAGTWDESAQKRTTTVCAYCGVGCNVTLHVQDNEIVKVTSPHDNPVTHGNLCIKGRFGFQHVQTRD
;
A
#
# COMPACT_ATOMS: atom_id res chain seq x y z
N MET A 1 -7.15 -3.18 -17.87
CA MET A 1 -7.05 -4.56 -18.41
C MET A 1 -6.69 -4.47 -19.88
N ALA A 2 -5.84 -5.38 -20.35
CA ALA A 2 -5.44 -5.48 -21.76
C ALA A 2 -5.57 -6.93 -22.24
N GLY A 3 -5.75 -7.13 -23.55
CA GLY A 3 -5.98 -8.45 -24.14
C GLY A 3 -7.40 -8.99 -23.94
N ARG A 4 -7.62 -10.24 -24.34
CA ARG A 4 -8.91 -10.95 -24.19
C ARG A 4 -8.68 -12.47 -24.08
N GLY A 5 -9.65 -13.20 -23.53
CA GLY A 5 -9.55 -14.65 -23.37
C GLY A 5 -8.39 -15.04 -22.46
N PHE A 6 -7.61 -16.06 -22.85
CA PHE A 6 -6.44 -16.50 -22.10
C PHE A 6 -5.30 -15.47 -22.06
N ASP A 7 -5.31 -14.48 -22.96
CA ASP A 7 -4.31 -13.40 -22.99
C ASP A 7 -4.74 -12.18 -22.16
N ALA A 8 -5.89 -12.24 -21.48
CA ALA A 8 -6.39 -11.15 -20.65
C ALA A 8 -5.51 -10.96 -19.42
N ARG A 9 -5.04 -9.72 -19.22
CA ARG A 9 -4.21 -9.36 -18.06
C ARG A 9 -4.64 -8.03 -17.45
N ILE A 10 -4.41 -7.89 -16.14
CA ILE A 10 -4.49 -6.59 -15.48
C ILE A 10 -3.35 -5.72 -16.04
N SER A 11 -3.71 -4.53 -16.50
CA SER A 11 -2.79 -3.56 -17.08
C SER A 11 -3.36 -2.17 -16.87
N THR A 12 -2.48 -1.18 -16.93
CA THR A 12 -2.72 0.26 -16.98
C THR A 12 -3.56 0.64 -18.20
N GLU A 13 -4.00 1.89 -18.26
CA GLU A 13 -4.69 2.43 -19.44
C GLU A 13 -3.84 2.25 -20.71
N HIS A 14 -4.48 1.87 -21.80
CA HIS A 14 -3.83 1.64 -23.10
C HIS A 14 -2.64 0.67 -23.11
N ASP A 15 -2.46 -0.14 -22.05
CA ASP A 15 -1.30 -1.01 -21.89
C ASP A 15 0.04 -0.25 -21.90
N ALA A 16 0.02 1.02 -21.49
CA ALA A 16 1.20 1.87 -21.41
C ALA A 16 2.01 1.59 -20.14
N PRO A 17 3.32 1.86 -20.10
CA PRO A 17 4.07 1.82 -18.84
C PRO A 17 3.40 2.67 -17.74
N LEU A 18 3.52 2.26 -16.48
CA LEU A 18 2.90 2.99 -15.35
C LEU A 18 3.37 4.46 -15.28
N THR A 19 4.59 4.74 -15.74
CA THR A 19 5.18 6.07 -15.84
C THR A 19 4.49 6.99 -16.83
N ASP A 20 3.85 6.39 -17.85
CA ASP A 20 3.26 7.10 -18.98
C ASP A 20 1.72 7.08 -18.90
N SER A 21 1.18 6.49 -17.82
CA SER A 21 -0.25 6.42 -17.53
C SER A 21 -0.68 7.55 -16.58
N ALA A 22 -1.99 7.78 -16.44
CA ALA A 22 -2.59 8.72 -15.50
C ALA A 22 -2.50 8.28 -14.02
N CYS A 23 -1.71 7.25 -13.72
CA CYS A 23 -1.51 6.77 -12.36
C CYS A 23 -0.82 7.85 -11.51
N VAL A 24 -1.43 8.18 -10.38
CA VAL A 24 -0.87 9.13 -9.40
C VAL A 24 -0.08 8.45 -8.27
N TYR A 25 0.24 7.15 -8.44
CA TYR A 25 1.02 6.35 -7.48
C TYR A 25 0.42 6.30 -6.06
N CYS A 26 -0.91 6.37 -5.93
CA CYS A 26 -1.57 6.33 -4.63
C CYS A 26 -1.54 4.95 -3.95
N GLY A 27 -1.35 3.87 -4.72
CA GLY A 27 -1.26 2.51 -4.19
C GLY A 27 -2.58 1.91 -3.72
N ASN A 28 -3.74 2.52 -3.98
CA ASN A 28 -5.03 1.94 -3.58
C ASN A 28 -5.33 0.61 -4.30
N CYS A 29 -4.78 0.39 -5.50
CA CYS A 29 -4.85 -0.92 -6.18
C CYS A 29 -4.12 -2.04 -5.43
N ILE A 30 -3.05 -1.71 -4.69
CA ILE A 30 -2.30 -2.66 -3.86
C ILE A 30 -3.15 -3.03 -2.63
N GLU A 31 -3.75 -2.04 -1.97
CA GLU A 31 -4.61 -2.25 -0.79
C GLU A 31 -5.76 -3.22 -1.06
N VAL A 32 -6.44 -3.05 -2.19
CA VAL A 32 -7.64 -3.83 -2.51
C VAL A 32 -7.35 -5.16 -3.22
N CYS A 33 -6.08 -5.46 -3.52
CA CYS A 33 -5.73 -6.65 -4.29
C CYS A 33 -5.97 -7.92 -3.46
N PRO A 34 -6.97 -8.75 -3.80
CA PRO A 34 -7.34 -9.88 -2.94
C PRO A 34 -6.41 -11.09 -3.11
N THR A 35 -5.64 -11.13 -4.21
CA THR A 35 -4.78 -12.27 -4.56
C THR A 35 -3.30 -12.03 -4.22
N GLY A 36 -2.93 -10.81 -3.84
CA GLY A 36 -1.53 -10.43 -3.68
C GLY A 36 -0.74 -10.32 -4.99
N ALA A 37 -1.42 -10.28 -6.15
CA ALA A 37 -0.76 -9.99 -7.43
C ALA A 37 -0.08 -8.60 -7.43
N LEU A 38 -0.64 -7.67 -6.64
CA LEU A 38 -0.02 -6.41 -6.29
C LEU A 38 0.19 -6.39 -4.76
N SER A 39 1.39 -6.06 -4.32
CA SER A 39 1.76 -6.02 -2.91
C SER A 39 2.67 -4.84 -2.61
N PHE A 40 2.76 -4.45 -1.34
CA PHE A 40 3.77 -3.48 -0.89
C PHE A 40 5.18 -4.04 -1.15
N THR A 41 6.12 -3.19 -1.58
CA THR A 41 7.49 -3.65 -1.89
C THR A 41 8.19 -4.28 -0.69
N SER A 42 8.00 -3.72 0.50
CA SER A 42 8.46 -4.27 1.77
C SER A 42 7.89 -5.67 2.03
N GLU A 43 6.58 -5.83 1.91
CA GLU A 43 5.92 -7.13 2.06
C GLU A 43 6.43 -8.15 1.03
N PHE A 44 6.51 -7.77 -0.25
CA PHE A 44 7.03 -8.61 -1.31
C PHE A 44 8.45 -9.11 -1.00
N THR A 45 9.33 -8.18 -0.62
CA THR A 45 10.75 -8.46 -0.35
C THR A 45 10.90 -9.35 0.88
N MET A 46 10.17 -9.06 1.96
CA MET A 46 10.21 -9.86 3.19
C MET A 46 9.65 -11.27 2.98
N ARG A 47 8.57 -11.41 2.19
CA ARG A 47 8.04 -12.72 1.82
C ARG A 47 9.05 -13.52 1.01
N ALA A 48 9.71 -12.89 0.04
CA ALA A 48 10.77 -13.53 -0.75
C ALA A 48 11.97 -13.96 0.13
N ALA A 49 12.30 -13.17 1.16
CA ALA A 49 13.35 -13.48 2.12
C ALA A 49 12.92 -14.48 3.22
N GLY A 50 11.64 -14.87 3.29
CA GLY A 50 11.11 -15.73 4.34
C GLY A 50 11.03 -15.05 5.72
N THR A 51 11.13 -13.72 5.79
CA THR A 51 11.12 -12.93 7.03
C THR A 51 9.76 -12.28 7.32
N TRP A 52 8.79 -12.40 6.43
CA TRP A 52 7.44 -11.89 6.66
C TRP A 52 6.67 -12.75 7.65
N ASP A 53 6.33 -12.20 8.81
CA ASP A 53 5.47 -12.82 9.81
C ASP A 53 4.30 -11.90 10.15
N GLU A 54 3.17 -12.13 9.49
CA GLU A 54 1.96 -11.35 9.73
C GLU A 54 1.39 -11.53 11.14
N SER A 55 1.65 -12.67 11.79
CA SER A 55 1.16 -12.95 13.14
C SER A 55 1.94 -12.22 14.22
N ALA A 56 3.21 -11.91 13.96
CA ALA A 56 4.07 -11.11 14.83
C ALA A 56 3.86 -9.59 14.67
N GLN A 57 3.10 -9.15 13.66
CA GLN A 57 2.92 -7.72 13.38
C GLN A 57 2.00 -7.03 14.39
N LYS A 58 2.51 -5.96 15.01
CA LYS A 58 1.67 -5.05 15.78
C LYS A 58 0.96 -4.09 14.83
N ARG A 59 -0.38 -4.04 14.93
CA ARG A 59 -1.20 -3.08 14.20
C ARG A 59 -1.58 -1.91 15.11
N THR A 60 -1.40 -0.68 14.65
CA THR A 60 -1.79 0.51 15.41
C THR A 60 -2.47 1.51 14.47
N THR A 61 -3.73 1.82 14.74
CA THR A 61 -4.48 2.83 13.99
C THR A 61 -4.28 4.19 14.63
N THR A 62 -3.90 5.17 13.81
CA THR A 62 -3.68 6.56 14.21
C THR A 62 -4.15 7.51 13.10
N VAL A 63 -3.85 8.79 13.23
CA VAL A 63 -4.18 9.84 12.24
C VAL A 63 -2.93 10.18 11.43
N CYS A 64 -3.10 10.29 10.12
CA CYS A 64 -2.07 10.74 9.20
C CYS A 64 -1.72 12.21 9.44
N ALA A 65 -0.43 12.50 9.64
CA ALA A 65 0.07 13.85 9.93
C ALA A 65 0.46 14.67 8.68
N TYR A 66 0.24 14.15 7.46
CA TYR A 66 0.75 14.79 6.24
C TYR A 66 -0.03 16.02 5.77
N CYS A 67 -1.34 16.10 6.05
CA CYS A 67 -2.19 17.21 5.64
C CYS A 67 -3.42 17.31 6.56
N GLY A 68 -4.23 18.35 6.38
CA GLY A 68 -5.40 18.62 7.22
C GLY A 68 -6.62 17.71 7.02
N VAL A 69 -6.56 16.71 6.14
CA VAL A 69 -7.69 15.78 5.92
C VAL A 69 -7.94 14.87 7.12
N GLY A 70 -6.88 14.52 7.87
CA GLY A 70 -6.99 13.67 9.06
C GLY A 70 -7.37 12.21 8.75
N CYS A 71 -6.87 11.66 7.64
CA CYS A 71 -7.10 10.26 7.28
C CYS A 71 -6.64 9.33 8.42
N ASN A 72 -7.41 8.28 8.74
CA ASN A 72 -6.88 7.22 9.58
C ASN A 72 -5.90 6.35 8.80
N VAL A 73 -4.82 5.96 9.48
CA VAL A 73 -3.80 5.05 8.96
C VAL A 73 -3.58 3.94 9.97
N THR A 74 -3.51 2.69 9.51
CA THR A 74 -3.16 1.53 10.31
C THR A 74 -1.72 1.16 9.97
N LEU A 75 -0.82 1.40 10.92
CA LEU A 75 0.58 1.04 10.83
C LEU A 75 0.71 -0.46 11.13
N HIS A 76 1.37 -1.22 10.26
CA HIS A 76 1.77 -2.61 10.49
C HIS A 76 3.26 -2.60 10.81
N VAL A 77 3.62 -3.03 12.02
CA VAL A 77 4.99 -2.96 12.54
C VAL A 77 5.51 -4.37 12.82
N GLN A 78 6.66 -4.72 12.26
CA GLN A 78 7.40 -5.95 12.54
C GLN A 78 8.84 -5.59 12.90
N ASP A 79 9.42 -6.24 13.91
CA ASP A 79 10.84 -6.02 14.27
C ASP A 79 11.20 -4.54 14.53
N ASN A 80 10.25 -3.79 15.09
CA ASN A 80 10.35 -2.35 15.33
C ASN A 80 10.49 -1.48 14.06
N GLU A 81 10.10 -2.02 12.91
CA GLU A 81 10.00 -1.32 11.64
C GLU A 81 8.56 -1.31 11.11
N ILE A 82 8.10 -0.17 10.60
CA ILE A 82 6.84 -0.07 9.86
C ILE A 82 7.05 -0.77 8.51
N VAL A 83 6.37 -1.90 8.32
CA VAL A 83 6.50 -2.70 7.10
C VAL A 83 5.43 -2.35 6.07
N LYS A 84 4.24 -1.90 6.47
CA LYS A 84 3.23 -1.34 5.55
C LYS A 84 2.23 -0.46 6.27
N VAL A 85 1.48 0.33 5.50
CA VAL A 85 0.40 1.18 6.01
C VAL A 85 -0.89 0.94 5.23
N THR A 86 -1.93 0.55 5.96
CA THR A 86 -3.29 0.39 5.43
C THR A 86 -4.23 1.44 6.01
N SER A 87 -5.52 1.42 5.66
CA SER A 87 -6.54 2.25 6.30
C SER A 87 -7.84 1.45 6.50
N PRO A 88 -8.58 1.66 7.61
CA PRO A 88 -9.85 0.99 7.81
C PRO A 88 -10.86 1.32 6.71
N HIS A 89 -11.46 0.30 6.09
CA HIS A 89 -12.45 0.48 5.02
C HIS A 89 -13.76 1.13 5.51
N ASP A 90 -14.07 1.00 6.79
CA ASP A 90 -15.21 1.61 7.48
C ASP A 90 -14.94 3.05 7.96
N ASN A 91 -13.77 3.62 7.65
CA ASN A 91 -13.43 4.99 8.01
C ASN A 91 -14.33 6.01 7.28
N PRO A 92 -15.03 6.93 7.99
CA PRO A 92 -16.02 7.82 7.37
C PRO A 92 -15.42 8.90 6.48
N VAL A 93 -14.12 9.19 6.60
CA VAL A 93 -13.45 10.23 5.82
C VAL A 93 -12.93 9.67 4.51
N THR A 94 -12.30 8.50 4.55
CA THR A 94 -11.50 7.99 3.43
C THR A 94 -11.93 6.61 2.90
N HIS A 95 -12.73 5.86 3.66
CA HIS A 95 -13.20 4.54 3.27
C HIS A 95 -12.06 3.58 2.85
N GLY A 96 -10.94 3.60 3.59
CA GLY A 96 -9.74 2.79 3.30
C GLY A 96 -8.79 3.38 2.24
N ASN A 97 -9.19 4.42 1.51
CA ASN A 97 -8.34 5.06 0.50
C ASN A 97 -7.30 5.97 1.14
N LEU A 98 -6.07 5.93 0.64
CA LEU A 98 -5.03 6.88 1.03
C LEU A 98 -4.42 7.50 -0.22
N CYS A 99 -3.89 8.71 -0.07
CA CYS A 99 -2.97 9.27 -1.05
C CYS A 99 -1.57 8.64 -0.88
N ILE A 100 -0.68 8.89 -1.84
CA ILE A 100 0.71 8.40 -1.81
C ILE A 100 1.43 8.71 -0.48
N LYS A 101 1.18 9.89 0.11
CA LYS A 101 1.81 10.31 1.37
C LYS A 101 1.33 9.48 2.56
N GLY A 102 0.04 9.27 2.69
CA GLY A 102 -0.52 8.43 3.75
C GLY A 102 -0.14 6.95 3.60
N ARG A 103 0.00 6.48 2.36
CA ARG A 103 0.30 5.08 2.04
C ARG A 103 1.78 4.72 2.20
N PHE A 104 2.68 5.58 1.75
CA PHE A 104 4.11 5.27 1.62
C PHE A 104 5.05 6.27 2.31
N GLY A 105 4.54 7.39 2.84
CA GLY A 105 5.38 8.43 3.44
C GLY A 105 6.08 8.02 4.74
N PHE A 106 5.62 6.94 5.39
CA PHE A 106 6.15 6.49 6.68
C PHE A 106 7.66 6.18 6.69
N GLN A 107 8.30 6.02 5.54
CA GLN A 107 9.75 5.77 5.48
C GLN A 107 10.57 6.88 6.14
N HIS A 108 10.13 8.14 6.06
CA HIS A 108 10.87 9.27 6.63
C HIS A 108 11.06 9.20 8.15
N VAL A 109 10.13 8.58 8.88
CA VAL A 109 10.23 8.47 10.36
C VAL A 109 11.11 7.30 10.80
N GLN A 110 11.62 6.50 9.87
CA GLN A 110 12.44 5.33 10.14
C GLN A 110 13.91 5.51 9.75
N THR A 111 14.23 6.56 8.99
CA THR A 111 15.61 6.89 8.66
C THR A 111 16.37 7.17 9.96
N ARG A 112 17.40 6.37 10.23
CA ARG A 112 18.39 6.64 11.27
C ARG A 112 19.59 7.30 10.61
N ASP A 113 20.07 8.39 11.20
CA ASP A 113 21.34 9.03 10.80
C ASP A 113 22.52 8.07 10.98
#